data_AF-X1HDC0-F1
#
_entry.id   AF-X1HDC0-F1
#
_cell.length_a   1.000
_cell.length_b   1.000
_cell.length_c   1.000
_cell.angle_alpha   90.00
_cell.angle_beta   90.00
_cell.angle_gamma   90.00
#
_symmetry.space_group_name_H-M   'P 1'
#
loop_
_entity.id
_entity.type
_entity.pdbx_description
1 polymer ?
#
loop_
_entity_poly.entity_id
_entity_poly.type
_entity_poly.pdbx_seq_one_letter_code
_entity_poly.pdbx_strand_id
1 'polypeptide(L)' 'MMWFWSCDQLEQLGAFLAERGLCGPTVTAGAIGDGHSNLTFLVSDGRSCVVVRRPPPPPLPPGAH' A
#
# COMPACT_ATOMS: atom_id res chain seq x y z
N MET A 1 15.09 3.79 -6.14
CA MET A 1 14.75 3.05 -4.92
C MET A 1 13.58 2.15 -5.24
N MET A 2 13.75 0.83 -5.22
CA MET A 2 12.72 -0.15 -5.58
C MET A 2 11.68 -0.23 -4.45
N TRP A 3 10.46 0.24 -4.68
CA TRP A 3 9.39 0.32 -3.67
C TRP A 3 8.63 -1.01 -3.56
N PHE A 4 9.30 -2.04 -3.07
CA PHE A 4 8.66 -3.33 -2.81
C PHE A 4 8.13 -3.43 -1.40
N TRP A 5 7.02 -4.14 -1.27
CA TRP A 5 6.53 -4.61 0.02
C TRP A 5 7.35 -5.83 0.44
N SER A 6 7.83 -5.83 1.68
CA SER A 6 8.34 -7.05 2.31
C SER A 6 7.17 -7.97 2.70
N CYS A 7 7.41 -9.28 2.84
CA CYS A 7 6.37 -10.22 3.27
C CYS A 7 5.73 -9.79 4.60
N ASP A 8 6.54 -9.43 5.60
CA ASP A 8 6.07 -8.93 6.89
C ASP A 8 5.18 -7.68 6.76
N GLN A 9 5.52 -6.75 5.85
CA GLN A 9 4.69 -5.56 5.61
C GLN A 9 3.34 -5.91 4.96
N LEU A 10 3.30 -6.94 4.09
CA LEU A 10 2.04 -7.41 3.51
C LEU A 10 1.16 -8.10 4.55
N GLU A 11 1.75 -8.87 5.47
CA GLU A 11 1.02 -9.48 6.58
C GLU A 11 0.41 -8.42 7.50
N GLN A 12 1.19 -7.41 7.90
CA GLN A 12 0.69 -6.29 8.71
C GLN A 12 -0.41 -5.50 7.98
N LEU A 13 -0.23 -5.23 6.68
CA LEU A 13 -1.24 -4.54 5.88
C LEU A 13 -2.53 -5.37 5.76
N GLY A 14 -2.41 -6.67 5.51
CA GLY A 14 -3.54 -7.57 5.41
C GLY A 14 -4.34 -7.64 6.71
N ALA A 15 -3.67 -7.76 7.86
CA ALA A 15 -4.31 -7.67 9.17
C ALA A 15 -5.06 -6.34 9.36
N PHE A 16 -4.41 -5.21 9.08
CA PHE A 16 -5.02 -3.88 9.19
C PHE A 16 -6.28 -3.70 8.32
N LEU A 17 -6.27 -4.26 7.10
CA LEU A 17 -7.41 -4.21 6.18
C LEU A 17 -8.53 -5.18 6.58
N ALA A 18 -8.18 -6.35 7.11
CA ALA A 18 -9.12 -7.35 7.60
C ALA A 18 -9.88 -6.87 8.83
N GLU A 19 -9.19 -6.22 9.77
CA GLU A 19 -9.83 -5.56 10.92
C GLU A 19 -10.88 -4.51 10.50
N ARG A 20 -10.75 -3.95 9.30
CA ARG A 20 -11.69 -2.96 8.73
C ARG A 20 -12.71 -3.56 7.77
N GLY A 21 -12.70 -4.88 7.57
CA GLY A 21 -13.61 -5.58 6.65
C GLY A 21 -13.40 -5.21 5.17
N LEU A 22 -12.21 -4.73 4.80
CA LEU A 22 -11.91 -4.28 3.43
C LEU A 22 -11.32 -5.38 2.53
N CYS A 23 -10.46 -6.22 3.10
CA CYS A 23 -9.81 -7.36 2.44
C CYS A 23 -9.57 -8.48 3.47
N GLY A 24 -9.18 -9.68 3.01
CA GLY A 24 -8.68 -10.75 3.88
C GLY A 24 -7.31 -10.46 4.52
N PRO A 25 -6.88 -11.29 5.49
CA PRO A 25 -5.63 -11.10 6.23
C PRO A 25 -4.36 -11.36 5.40
N THR A 26 -4.49 -12.09 4.29
CA THR A 26 -3.40 -12.32 3.33
C THR A 26 -3.66 -11.52 2.07
N VAL A 27 -2.75 -10.60 1.74
CA VAL A 27 -2.89 -9.71 0.60
C VAL A 27 -1.64 -9.70 -0.28
N THR A 28 -1.85 -9.41 -1.55
CA THR A 28 -0.79 -9.08 -2.52
C THR A 28 -0.89 -7.61 -2.89
N ALA A 29 0.24 -6.98 -3.23
CA ALA A 29 0.27 -5.57 -3.61
C ALA A 29 1.09 -5.35 -4.87
N GLY A 30 0.53 -4.62 -5.84
CA GLY A 30 1.22 -4.17 -7.05
C GLY A 30 1.20 -2.65 -7.15
N ALA A 31 2.32 -2.02 -7.47
CA ALA A 31 2.35 -0.58 -7.72
C ALA A 31 1.56 -0.23 -8.99
N ILE A 32 0.78 0.84 -8.96
CA ILE A 32 0.00 1.34 -10.08
C ILE A 32 0.28 2.83 -10.34
N GLY A 33 0.47 3.20 -11.60
CA GLY A 33 0.76 4.56 -12.07
C GLY A 33 2.24 4.97 -12.06
N ASP A 34 2.53 6.14 -12.64
CA ASP A 34 3.89 6.66 -12.89
C ASP A 34 4.54 7.41 -11.70
N GLY A 35 3.95 7.38 -10.50
CA GLY A 35 4.69 7.70 -9.26
C GLY A 35 5.08 9.17 -9.02
N HIS A 36 4.28 10.15 -9.44
CA HIS A 36 4.67 11.57 -9.36
C HIS A 36 4.51 12.24 -7.98
N SER A 37 3.72 11.71 -7.03
CA SER A 37 3.61 12.32 -5.67
C SER A 37 3.11 11.38 -4.57
N ASN A 38 2.31 10.37 -4.89
CA ASN A 38 1.87 9.34 -3.92
C ASN A 38 2.15 7.97 -4.51
N LEU A 39 2.83 7.11 -3.75
CA LEU A 39 2.97 5.71 -4.14
C LEU A 39 1.61 5.04 -4.01
N THR A 40 1.08 4.59 -5.13
CA THR A 40 -0.26 4.00 -5.18
C THR A 40 -0.12 2.51 -5.48
N PHE A 41 -0.77 1.68 -4.68
CA PHE A 41 -0.74 0.23 -4.78
C PHE A 41 -2.15 -0.30 -4.94
N LEU A 42 -2.34 -1.21 -5.90
CA LEU A 42 -3.50 -2.10 -5.91
C LEU A 42 -3.21 -3.25 -4.96
N VAL A 43 -4.07 -3.43 -3.96
CA VAL A 43 -3.96 -4.48 -2.96
C VAL A 43 -5.15 -5.41 -3.08
N SER A 44 -4.91 -6.72 -3.07
CA SER A 44 -5.97 -7.71 -3.22
C SER A 44 -5.72 -8.97 -2.40
N ASP A 45 -6.80 -9.53 -1.84
CA ASP A 45 -6.87 -10.86 -1.24
C ASP A 45 -7.42 -11.93 -2.21
N GLY A 46 -7.61 -11.58 -3.48
CA GLY A 46 -8.20 -12.44 -4.51
C GLY A 46 -9.73 -12.44 -4.55
N ARG A 47 -10.41 -11.77 -3.60
CA ARG A 47 -11.87 -11.57 -3.60
C ARG A 47 -12.26 -10.11 -3.63
N SER A 48 -11.53 -9.28 -2.88
CA SER A 48 -11.71 -7.84 -2.79
C SER A 48 -10.44 -7.13 -3.24
N CYS A 49 -10.61 -5.89 -3.69
CA CYS A 49 -9.51 -5.06 -4.17
C CYS A 49 -9.63 -3.67 -3.55
N VAL A 50 -8.52 -3.14 -3.03
CA VAL A 50 -8.44 -1.78 -2.49
C VAL A 50 -7.23 -1.05 -3.05
N VAL A 51 -7.34 0.28 -3.10
CA VAL A 51 -6.23 1.15 -3.49
C VAL A 51 -5.60 1.72 -2.22
N VAL A 52 -4.32 1.43 -2.01
CA VAL A 52 -3.53 1.96 -0.89
C VAL A 52 -2.61 3.06 -1.41
N ARG A 53 -2.70 4.25 -0.81
CA ARG A 53 -1.83 5.39 -1.10
C ARG A 53 -0.87 5.60 0.06
N ARG A 54 0.43 5.58 -0.23
CA ARG A 54 1.47 5.93 0.74
C ARG A 54 2.13 7.25 0.35
N PRO A 55 2.32 8.18 1.30
CA PRO A 55 3.21 9.31 1.07
C PRO A 55 4.64 8.79 0.80
N PRO A 56 5.45 9.50 0.00
CA PRO A 56 6.86 9.18 -0.14
C PRO A 56 7.55 9.27 1.23
N PRO A 57 8.56 8.43 1.52
CA PRO A 57 9.27 8.54 2.78
C PRO A 57 9.99 9.88 2.89
N PRO A 58 10.21 10.38 4.12
CA PRO A 58 10.92 11.62 4.35
C PRO A 58 12.37 11.58 3.82
N PRO A 59 12.98 12.74 3.55
CA PRO A 59 12.49 14.09 3.86
C PRO A 59 11.41 14.53 2.88
N LEU A 60 10.27 14.94 3.42
CA LEU A 60 9.25 15.62 2.65
C LEU A 60 9.85 16.96 2.17
N PRO A 61 9.69 17.34 0.89
CA PRO A 61 10.11 18.66 0.45
C PRO A 61 9.37 19.74 1.26
N PRO A 62 10.00 20.88 1.55
CA PRO A 62 9.33 21.98 2.24
C PRO A 62 8.07 22.37 1.47
N GLY A 63 6.90 22.21 2.09
CA GLY A 63 5.59 22.49 1.47
C GLY A 63 4.70 21.26 1.22
N ALA A 64 5.15 20.04 1.51
CA ALA A 64 4.22 18.91 1.63
C ALA A 64 3.45 19.03 2.97
N HIS A 65 2.15 19.33 2.88
CA HIS A 65 1.22 19.51 4.02
C HIS A 65 0.27 18.32 4.14
#